data_AF-A0A830GQD1-F1
#
_entry.id   AF-A0A830GQD1-F1
#
_cell.length_a   1.000
_cell.length_b   1.000
_cell.length_c   1.000
_cell.angle_alpha   90.00
_cell.angle_beta   90.00
_cell.angle_gamma   90.00
#
_symmetry.space_group_name_H-M   'P 1'
#
loop_
_entity.id
_entity.type
_entity.pdbx_description
1 polymer ?
#
loop_
_entity_poly.entity_id
_entity_poly.type
_entity_poly.pdbx_seq_one_letter_code
_entity_poly.pdbx_strand_id
1 'polypeptide(L)'
;MDAHLRAGIAVYDAGRFHAAHDAWEDYWLELDAGRDERFLHGLIQFTAVVHHGRTENWSGAQGLAESAGEYLAGLPADYRGVNLDDVRPFLARAAEDIEAVDWDHPPALRHHGETLDYEALDFEATAVAAGVLAEAEGYDDGVVADAVDYARDELDDRGEGRFVGLLFSFVREGEHRPVVYHRLRDHVERERQKDDDVRGLFDERSG
;
A
#
# COMPACT_ATOMS: atom_id res chain seq x y z
N MET A 1 10.10 4.54 -3.71
CA MET A 1 9.90 3.17 -4.24
C MET A 1 9.89 2.10 -3.18
N ASP A 2 10.98 1.86 -2.42
CA ASP A 2 11.08 0.68 -1.54
C ASP A 2 9.93 0.56 -0.53
N ALA A 3 9.61 1.66 0.19
CA ALA A 3 8.49 1.71 1.11
C ALA A 3 7.14 1.37 0.44
N HIS A 4 6.84 2.00 -0.71
CA HIS A 4 5.65 1.71 -1.51
C HIS A 4 5.58 0.25 -1.96
N LEU A 5 6.69 -0.29 -2.46
CA LEU A 5 6.77 -1.67 -2.92
C LEU A 5 6.46 -2.64 -1.77
N ARG A 6 7.14 -2.49 -0.63
CA ARG A 6 6.95 -3.35 0.55
C ARG A 6 5.55 -3.22 1.14
N ALA A 7 5.00 -2.01 1.20
CA ALA A 7 3.64 -1.77 1.68
C ALA A 7 2.61 -2.48 0.81
N GLY A 8 2.65 -2.30 -0.52
CA GLY A 8 1.70 -2.94 -1.43
C GLY A 8 1.81 -4.47 -1.42
N ILE A 9 3.03 -5.02 -1.30
CA ILE A 9 3.25 -6.46 -1.13
C ILE A 9 2.56 -6.95 0.15
N ALA A 10 2.80 -6.30 1.30
CA ALA A 10 2.21 -6.71 2.56
C ALA A 10 0.67 -6.59 2.58
N VAL A 11 0.13 -5.53 1.96
CA VAL A 11 -1.33 -5.36 1.80
C VAL A 11 -1.93 -6.45 0.90
N TYR A 12 -1.26 -6.76 -0.22
CA TYR A 12 -1.67 -7.83 -1.13
C TYR A 12 -1.66 -9.19 -0.43
N ASP A 13 -0.56 -9.57 0.23
CA ASP A 13 -0.40 -10.86 0.90
C ASP A 13 -1.33 -10.99 2.13
N ALA A 14 -1.78 -9.87 2.72
CA ALA A 14 -2.84 -9.83 3.71
C ALA A 14 -4.26 -10.04 3.12
N GLY A 15 -4.38 -10.35 1.83
CA GLY A 15 -5.63 -10.65 1.14
C GLY A 15 -6.39 -9.42 0.65
N ARG A 16 -5.80 -8.22 0.72
CA ARG A 16 -6.44 -6.96 0.32
C ARG A 16 -6.06 -6.59 -1.10
N PHE A 17 -6.38 -7.50 -2.02
CA PHE A 17 -5.94 -7.42 -3.42
C PHE A 17 -6.34 -6.13 -4.13
N HIS A 18 -7.55 -5.62 -3.87
CA HIS A 18 -8.01 -4.37 -4.47
C HIS A 18 -7.16 -3.19 -3.96
N ALA A 19 -7.12 -2.99 -2.65
CA ALA A 19 -6.40 -1.87 -2.01
C ALA A 19 -4.88 -1.88 -2.26
N ALA A 20 -4.29 -3.05 -2.53
CA ALA A 20 -2.85 -3.16 -2.69
C ALA A 20 -2.29 -2.28 -3.82
N HIS A 21 -3.07 -1.98 -4.87
CA HIS A 21 -2.57 -1.11 -5.95
C HIS A 21 -2.39 0.35 -5.51
N ASP A 22 -3.18 0.84 -4.55
CA ASP A 22 -3.11 2.22 -4.05
C ASP A 22 -1.72 2.51 -3.46
N ALA A 23 -1.06 1.49 -2.89
CA ALA A 23 0.30 1.61 -2.37
C ALA A 23 1.33 2.00 -3.45
N TRP A 24 1.04 1.72 -4.72
CA TRP A 24 1.94 1.92 -5.85
C TRP A 24 1.47 2.99 -6.82
N GLU A 25 0.17 3.28 -6.91
CA GLU A 25 -0.43 4.10 -7.98
C GLU A 25 0.13 5.53 -8.01
N ASP A 26 0.07 6.27 -6.89
CA ASP A 26 0.58 7.64 -6.83
C ASP A 26 2.06 7.70 -7.21
N TYR A 27 2.86 6.79 -6.66
CA TYR A 27 4.28 6.71 -6.97
C TYR A 27 4.53 6.32 -8.44
N TRP A 28 3.70 5.45 -9.02
CA TRP A 28 3.79 5.05 -10.42
C TRP A 28 3.44 6.20 -11.37
N LEU A 29 2.41 7.00 -11.06
CA LEU A 29 2.00 8.16 -11.86
C LEU A 29 3.11 9.22 -11.99
N GLU A 30 4.03 9.27 -11.05
CA GLU A 30 5.18 10.18 -11.06
C GLU A 30 6.41 9.63 -11.81
N LEU A 31 6.40 8.36 -12.22
CA LEU A 31 7.55 7.74 -12.90
C LEU A 31 7.62 8.12 -14.38
N ASP A 32 8.84 8.40 -14.83
CA ASP A 32 9.14 8.42 -16.26
C ASP A 32 8.98 7.02 -16.86
N ALA A 33 8.61 6.98 -18.15
CA ALA A 33 8.53 5.73 -18.90
C ALA A 33 9.85 4.95 -18.81
N GLY A 34 9.78 3.70 -18.34
CA GLY A 34 10.97 2.92 -18.03
C GLY A 34 10.66 1.58 -17.39
N ARG A 35 11.69 0.89 -16.90
CA ARG A 35 11.52 -0.44 -16.30
C ARG A 35 10.72 -0.41 -15.00
N ASP A 36 10.90 0.64 -14.19
CA ASP A 36 10.18 0.80 -12.93
C ASP A 36 8.71 1.16 -13.14
N GLU A 37 8.42 2.04 -14.11
CA GLU A 37 7.04 2.34 -14.52
C GLU A 37 6.33 1.06 -14.95
N ARG A 38 6.91 0.31 -15.92
CA ARG A 38 6.33 -0.94 -16.40
C ARG A 38 6.18 -1.98 -15.30
N PHE A 39 7.14 -2.04 -14.38
CA PHE A 39 7.09 -2.94 -13.24
C PHE A 39 5.89 -2.67 -12.34
N LEU A 40 5.71 -1.43 -11.89
CA LEU A 40 4.58 -1.07 -11.02
C LEU A 40 3.25 -1.15 -11.77
N HIS A 41 3.20 -0.75 -13.04
CA HIS A 41 2.02 -0.90 -13.88
C HIS A 41 1.59 -2.37 -13.98
N GLY A 42 2.53 -3.27 -14.23
CA GLY A 42 2.27 -4.70 -14.28
C GLY A 42 1.80 -5.28 -12.94
N LEU A 43 2.37 -4.83 -11.82
CA LEU A 43 1.93 -5.24 -10.49
C LEU A 43 0.54 -4.71 -10.15
N ILE A 44 0.24 -3.44 -10.41
CA ILE A 44 -1.08 -2.82 -10.24
C ILE A 44 -2.15 -3.61 -11.00
N GLN A 45 -1.89 -3.95 -12.26
CA GLN A 45 -2.83 -4.75 -13.04
C GLN A 45 -2.93 -6.19 -12.53
N PHE A 46 -1.84 -6.79 -12.08
CA PHE A 46 -1.86 -8.12 -11.46
C PHE A 46 -2.78 -8.16 -10.23
N THR A 47 -2.72 -7.17 -9.35
CA THR A 47 -3.60 -7.15 -8.16
C THR A 47 -5.06 -6.94 -8.55
N ALA A 48 -5.34 -6.14 -9.59
CA ALA A 48 -6.67 -6.01 -10.17
C ALA A 48 -7.19 -7.33 -10.77
N VAL A 49 -6.35 -8.09 -11.49
CA VAL A 49 -6.69 -9.43 -12.02
C VAL A 49 -7.10 -10.36 -10.88
N VAL A 50 -6.31 -10.43 -9.80
CA VAL A 50 -6.63 -11.28 -8.63
C VAL A 50 -7.93 -10.84 -7.96
N HIS A 51 -8.14 -9.54 -7.77
CA HIS A 51 -9.38 -9.02 -7.19
C HIS A 51 -10.62 -9.38 -8.03
N HIS A 52 -10.56 -9.13 -9.34
CA HIS A 52 -11.66 -9.42 -10.25
C HIS A 52 -11.95 -10.92 -10.38
N GLY A 53 -10.90 -11.74 -10.44
CA GLY A 53 -11.08 -13.19 -10.51
C GLY A 53 -11.74 -13.76 -9.25
N ARG A 54 -11.40 -13.25 -8.06
CA ARG A 54 -12.04 -13.65 -6.80
C ARG A 54 -13.48 -13.17 -6.63
N THR A 55 -13.89 -12.15 -7.38
CA THR A 55 -15.24 -11.55 -7.29
C THR A 55 -16.13 -11.95 -8.47
N GLU A 56 -15.69 -12.90 -9.31
CA GLU A 56 -16.35 -13.36 -10.54
C GLU A 56 -16.66 -12.21 -11.53
N ASN A 57 -15.92 -11.11 -11.44
CA ASN A 57 -16.06 -9.98 -12.36
C ASN A 57 -15.11 -10.14 -13.55
N TRP A 58 -15.36 -11.16 -14.37
CA TRP A 58 -14.47 -11.59 -15.45
C TRP A 58 -14.31 -10.56 -16.58
N SER A 59 -15.28 -9.64 -16.73
CA SER A 59 -15.31 -8.66 -17.80
C SER A 59 -14.14 -7.69 -17.70
N GLY A 60 -13.10 -7.94 -18.48
CA GLY A 60 -11.89 -7.09 -18.56
C GLY A 60 -10.69 -7.64 -17.79
N ALA A 61 -10.90 -8.59 -16.87
CA ALA A 61 -9.82 -9.19 -16.09
C ALA A 61 -8.87 -10.05 -16.95
N GLN A 62 -9.37 -10.70 -18.01
CA GLN A 62 -8.53 -11.43 -18.96
C GLN A 62 -7.61 -10.47 -19.74
N GLY A 63 -8.15 -9.34 -20.19
CA GLY A 63 -7.37 -8.30 -20.86
C GLY A 63 -6.33 -7.66 -19.93
N LEU A 64 -6.68 -7.42 -18.66
CA LEU A 64 -5.71 -6.99 -17.65
C LEU A 64 -4.60 -8.02 -17.42
N ALA A 65 -4.92 -9.32 -17.48
CA ALA A 65 -3.93 -10.38 -17.35
C ALA A 65 -2.94 -10.39 -18.53
N GLU A 66 -3.44 -10.21 -19.74
CA GLU A 66 -2.61 -10.04 -20.95
C GLU A 66 -1.68 -8.83 -20.81
N SER A 67 -2.22 -7.64 -20.54
CA SER A 67 -1.43 -6.41 -20.46
C SER A 67 -0.46 -6.41 -19.28
N ALA A 68 -0.85 -6.93 -18.11
CA ALA A 68 0.06 -7.11 -16.98
C ALA A 68 1.25 -8.00 -17.36
N GLY A 69 0.97 -9.12 -18.06
CA GLY A 69 1.99 -10.00 -18.59
C GLY A 69 2.95 -9.28 -19.53
N GLU A 70 2.44 -8.48 -20.46
CA GLU A 70 3.25 -7.68 -21.39
C GLU A 70 4.17 -6.70 -20.66
N TYR A 71 3.64 -5.93 -19.69
CA TYR A 71 4.43 -5.01 -18.87
C TYR A 71 5.60 -5.70 -18.17
N LEU A 72 5.34 -6.88 -17.60
CA LEU A 72 6.33 -7.61 -16.82
C LEU A 72 7.30 -8.43 -17.69
N ALA A 73 6.94 -8.84 -18.91
CA ALA A 73 7.69 -9.84 -19.70
C ALA A 73 9.18 -9.50 -19.94
N GLY A 74 9.51 -8.21 -20.06
CA GLY A 74 10.88 -7.75 -20.36
C GLY A 74 11.78 -7.59 -19.14
N LEU A 75 11.27 -7.82 -17.93
CA LEU A 75 12.01 -7.59 -16.68
C LEU A 75 12.75 -8.87 -16.23
N PRO A 76 13.83 -8.75 -15.43
CA PRO A 76 14.38 -9.87 -14.67
C PRO A 76 13.32 -10.62 -13.85
N ALA A 77 13.52 -11.91 -13.63
CA ALA A 77 12.66 -12.78 -12.83
C ALA A 77 12.45 -12.29 -11.38
N ASP A 78 13.46 -11.61 -10.84
CA ASP A 78 13.56 -11.09 -9.48
C ASP A 78 13.66 -9.56 -9.47
N TYR A 79 13.05 -8.87 -10.46
CA TYR A 79 13.17 -7.43 -10.61
C TYR A 79 12.72 -6.70 -9.33
N ARG A 80 13.58 -5.80 -8.83
CA ARG A 80 13.40 -5.11 -7.54
C ARG A 80 13.16 -6.07 -6.36
N GLY A 81 13.71 -7.30 -6.43
CA GLY A 81 13.55 -8.32 -5.41
C GLY A 81 12.22 -9.08 -5.47
N VAL A 82 11.32 -8.78 -6.41
CA VAL A 82 9.99 -9.41 -6.49
C VAL A 82 10.01 -10.65 -7.39
N ASN A 83 9.41 -11.75 -6.91
CA ASN A 83 9.30 -13.05 -7.58
C ASN A 83 8.37 -13.05 -8.82
N LEU A 84 8.75 -12.35 -9.88
CA LEU A 84 7.97 -12.30 -11.13
C LEU A 84 7.85 -13.66 -11.83
N ASP A 85 8.74 -14.62 -11.56
CA ASP A 85 8.64 -15.98 -12.07
C ASP A 85 7.43 -16.76 -11.54
N ASP A 86 6.84 -16.35 -10.41
CA ASP A 86 5.57 -16.92 -9.92
C ASP A 86 4.35 -16.16 -10.48
N VAL A 87 4.51 -14.84 -10.68
CA VAL A 87 3.43 -13.94 -11.15
C VAL A 87 3.13 -14.14 -12.64
N ARG A 88 4.16 -14.21 -13.51
CA ARG A 88 3.97 -14.29 -14.96
C ARG A 88 3.22 -15.55 -15.40
N PRO A 89 3.53 -16.76 -14.90
CA PRO A 89 2.76 -17.95 -15.26
C PRO A 89 1.31 -17.88 -14.79
N PHE A 90 1.04 -17.24 -13.65
CA PHE A 90 -0.34 -16.99 -13.20
C PHE A 90 -1.10 -16.09 -14.18
N LEU A 91 -0.51 -14.96 -14.56
CA LEU A 91 -1.08 -14.04 -15.54
C LEU A 91 -1.30 -14.71 -16.89
N ALA A 92 -0.36 -15.53 -17.37
CA ALA A 92 -0.50 -16.26 -18.62
C ALA A 92 -1.68 -17.23 -18.60
N ARG A 93 -1.90 -17.96 -17.49
CA ARG A 93 -3.08 -18.83 -17.34
C ARG A 93 -4.38 -18.03 -17.30
N ALA A 94 -4.40 -16.91 -16.56
CA ALA A 94 -5.57 -16.03 -16.49
C ALA A 94 -5.90 -15.37 -17.84
N ALA A 95 -4.88 -15.06 -18.64
CA ALA A 95 -5.03 -14.56 -20.01
C ALA A 95 -5.56 -15.62 -20.98
N GLU A 96 -5.23 -16.90 -20.77
CA GLU A 96 -5.68 -18.01 -21.63
C GLU A 96 -7.11 -18.45 -21.29
N ASP A 97 -7.39 -18.72 -20.02
CA ASP A 97 -8.69 -19.17 -19.53
C ASP A 97 -8.90 -18.71 -18.08
N ILE A 98 -9.58 -17.58 -17.94
CA ILE A 98 -9.77 -16.93 -16.64
C ILE A 98 -10.68 -17.74 -15.69
N GLU A 99 -11.60 -18.54 -16.23
CA GLU A 99 -12.53 -19.36 -15.45
C GLU A 99 -11.84 -20.62 -14.88
N ALA A 100 -10.76 -21.08 -15.51
CA ALA A 100 -9.99 -22.25 -15.08
C ALA A 100 -8.90 -21.95 -14.03
N VAL A 101 -8.68 -20.68 -13.68
CA VAL A 101 -7.68 -20.29 -12.68
C VAL A 101 -8.17 -20.60 -11.26
N ASP A 102 -7.28 -21.13 -10.43
CA ASP A 102 -7.49 -21.24 -8.99
C ASP A 102 -7.31 -19.86 -8.34
N TRP A 103 -8.44 -19.19 -8.06
CA TRP A 103 -8.49 -17.88 -7.43
C TRP A 103 -8.42 -17.92 -5.90
N ASP A 104 -8.53 -19.10 -5.30
CA ASP A 104 -8.37 -19.28 -3.85
C ASP A 104 -6.89 -19.24 -3.45
N HIS A 105 -6.00 -19.59 -4.38
CA HIS A 105 -4.55 -19.64 -4.18
C HIS A 105 -3.78 -18.80 -5.22
N PRO A 106 -3.98 -17.47 -5.26
CA PRO A 106 -3.14 -16.62 -6.09
C PRO A 106 -1.69 -16.62 -5.57
N PRO A 107 -0.68 -16.33 -6.41
CA PRO A 107 0.71 -16.28 -5.99
C PRO A 107 0.91 -15.23 -4.91
N ALA A 108 1.62 -15.59 -3.84
CA ALA A 108 2.12 -14.63 -2.86
C ALA A 108 3.26 -13.82 -3.48
N LEU A 109 3.34 -12.54 -3.12
CA LEU A 109 4.43 -11.65 -3.52
C LEU A 109 5.56 -11.74 -2.49
N ARG A 110 6.72 -12.24 -2.90
CA ARG A 110 7.92 -12.28 -2.06
C ARG A 110 8.85 -11.14 -2.43
N HIS A 111 9.47 -10.52 -1.44
CA HIS A 111 10.51 -9.50 -1.62
C HIS A 111 11.85 -10.05 -1.13
N HIS A 112 12.84 -10.09 -2.01
CA HIS A 112 14.14 -10.74 -1.78
C HIS A 112 14.04 -12.20 -1.32
N GLY A 113 13.00 -12.90 -1.79
CA GLY A 113 12.75 -14.31 -1.46
C GLY A 113 11.99 -14.54 -0.15
N GLU A 114 11.66 -13.49 0.59
CA GLU A 114 10.94 -13.56 1.86
C GLU A 114 9.49 -13.09 1.69
N THR A 115 8.58 -13.66 2.47
CA THR A 115 7.21 -13.14 2.61
C THR A 115 7.23 -11.87 3.45
N LEU A 116 6.47 -10.85 3.04
CA LEU A 116 6.34 -9.62 3.81
C LEU A 116 4.93 -9.53 4.40
N ASP A 117 4.86 -9.54 5.72
CA ASP A 117 3.65 -9.19 6.47
C ASP A 117 3.77 -7.77 7.06
N TYR A 118 2.74 -7.34 7.77
CA TYR A 118 2.74 -6.03 8.43
C TYR A 118 3.76 -5.89 9.56
N GLU A 119 4.25 -6.99 10.14
CA GLU A 119 5.27 -6.96 11.19
C GLU A 119 6.66 -6.67 10.62
N ALA A 120 6.89 -7.06 9.36
CA ALA A 120 8.15 -6.81 8.64
C ALA A 120 8.29 -5.40 8.06
N LEU A 121 7.25 -4.56 8.16
CA LEU A 121 7.29 -3.18 7.67
C LEU A 121 8.05 -2.28 8.65
N ASP A 122 8.92 -1.42 8.10
CA ASP A 122 9.48 -0.28 8.81
C ASP A 122 8.48 0.90 8.81
N PHE A 123 8.87 2.03 9.39
CA PHE A 123 7.99 3.18 9.52
C PHE A 123 7.51 3.71 8.16
N GLU A 124 8.39 3.90 7.18
CA GLU A 124 7.98 4.48 5.88
C GLU A 124 7.03 3.55 5.14
N ALA A 125 7.28 2.24 5.15
CA ALA A 125 6.35 1.27 4.55
C ALA A 125 5.03 1.18 5.35
N THR A 126 5.08 1.31 6.68
CA THR A 126 3.90 1.35 7.54
C THR A 126 3.06 2.59 7.28
N ALA A 127 3.68 3.75 7.06
CA ALA A 127 2.97 4.99 6.72
C ALA A 127 2.19 4.85 5.41
N VAL A 128 2.81 4.27 4.37
CA VAL A 128 2.11 3.97 3.11
C VAL A 128 0.96 2.99 3.34
N ALA A 129 1.21 1.87 4.03
CA ALA A 129 0.18 0.87 4.30
C ALA A 129 -0.98 1.46 5.13
N ALA A 130 -0.71 2.38 6.06
CA ALA A 130 -1.73 3.05 6.85
C ALA A 130 -2.66 3.88 5.97
N GLY A 131 -2.13 4.66 5.02
CA GLY A 131 -2.95 5.42 4.07
C GLY A 131 -3.85 4.52 3.23
N VAL A 132 -3.28 3.46 2.64
CA VAL A 132 -4.01 2.47 1.85
C VAL A 132 -5.14 1.80 2.64
N LEU A 133 -4.85 1.39 3.89
CA LEU A 133 -5.86 0.77 4.76
C LEU A 133 -6.92 1.76 5.23
N ALA A 134 -6.55 3.03 5.41
CA ALA A 134 -7.48 4.08 5.78
C ALA A 134 -8.56 4.25 4.70
N GLU A 135 -8.12 4.43 3.46
CA GLU A 135 -9.01 4.59 2.31
C GLU A 135 -9.87 3.34 2.10
N ALA A 136 -9.23 2.16 2.03
CA ALA A 136 -9.92 0.91 1.75
C ALA A 136 -10.99 0.53 2.79
N GLU A 137 -10.87 1.00 4.04
CA GLU A 137 -11.83 0.74 5.11
C GLU A 137 -12.74 1.94 5.42
N GLY A 138 -12.63 3.04 4.68
CA GLY A 138 -13.49 4.22 4.82
C GLY A 138 -13.20 5.06 6.07
N TYR A 139 -11.96 5.05 6.55
CA TYR A 139 -11.47 6.03 7.54
C TYR A 139 -11.16 7.37 6.85
N ASP A 140 -11.03 8.44 7.64
CA ASP A 140 -10.58 9.74 7.13
C ASP A 140 -9.08 9.66 6.82
N ASP A 141 -8.76 9.63 5.53
CA ASP A 141 -7.41 9.60 4.98
C ASP A 141 -6.60 10.82 5.41
N GLY A 142 -7.24 11.99 5.51
CA GLY A 142 -6.62 13.22 6.01
C GLY A 142 -6.20 13.12 7.48
N VAL A 143 -6.93 12.39 8.33
CA VAL A 143 -6.48 12.12 9.71
C VAL A 143 -5.25 11.23 9.73
N VAL A 144 -5.19 10.21 8.87
CA VAL A 144 -4.04 9.30 8.81
C VAL A 144 -2.82 9.99 8.20
N ALA A 145 -3.02 10.81 7.16
CA ALA A 145 -1.97 11.62 6.56
C ALA A 145 -1.33 12.57 7.58
N ASP A 146 -2.14 13.32 8.33
CA ASP A 146 -1.64 14.20 9.39
C ASP A 146 -0.90 13.41 10.48
N ALA A 147 -1.41 12.24 10.87
CA ALA A 147 -0.73 11.40 11.84
C ALA A 147 0.65 10.93 11.34
N VAL A 148 0.78 10.64 10.05
CA VAL A 148 2.07 10.30 9.42
C VAL A 148 3.02 11.49 9.46
N ASP A 149 2.53 12.70 9.17
CA ASP A 149 3.34 13.91 9.22
C ASP A 149 3.81 14.22 10.64
N TYR A 150 2.91 14.18 11.63
CA TYR A 150 3.30 14.32 13.04
C TYR A 150 4.25 13.20 13.50
N ALA A 151 4.08 11.97 13.00
CA ALA A 151 5.01 10.89 13.31
C ALA A 151 6.41 11.17 12.80
N ARG A 152 6.55 11.70 11.58
CA ARG A 152 7.84 12.11 10.99
C ARG A 152 8.51 13.21 11.80
N ASP A 153 7.73 14.14 12.33
CA ASP A 153 8.25 15.22 13.18
C ASP A 153 8.60 14.75 14.61
N GLU A 154 7.89 13.74 15.15
CA GLU A 154 8.16 13.15 16.46
C GLU A 154 9.34 12.17 16.47
N LEU A 155 9.72 11.65 15.30
CA LEU A 155 10.65 10.53 15.12
C LEU A 155 12.03 10.85 15.73
N ASP A 156 12.37 10.16 16.82
CA ASP A 156 13.71 10.23 17.39
C ASP A 156 14.69 9.25 16.70
N ASP A 157 15.97 9.29 17.09
CA ASP A 157 17.01 8.42 16.52
C ASP A 157 16.72 6.90 16.68
N ARG A 158 15.73 6.52 17.51
CA ARG A 158 15.31 5.13 17.76
C ARG A 158 14.04 4.75 17.02
N GLY A 159 13.43 5.68 16.29
CA GLY A 159 12.14 5.46 15.65
C GLY A 159 10.99 5.37 16.65
N GLU A 160 11.15 5.96 17.83
CA GLU A 160 10.10 6.00 18.86
C GLU A 160 9.28 7.29 18.72
N GLY A 161 7.98 7.17 18.91
CA GLY A 161 7.04 8.28 18.78
C GLY A 161 5.62 7.81 19.08
N ARG A 162 4.77 8.71 19.57
CA ARG A 162 3.38 8.35 19.91
C ARG A 162 2.60 8.03 18.64
N PHE A 163 2.71 8.88 17.62
CA PHE A 163 2.04 8.62 16.34
C PHE A 163 2.65 7.41 15.62
N VAL A 164 3.98 7.24 15.70
CA VAL A 164 4.67 6.05 15.17
C VAL A 164 4.05 4.77 15.73
N GLY A 165 3.96 4.64 17.06
CA GLY A 165 3.37 3.47 17.70
C GLY A 165 1.90 3.25 17.33
N LEU A 166 1.11 4.32 17.23
CA LEU A 166 -0.31 4.21 16.82
C LEU A 166 -0.47 3.81 15.36
N LEU A 167 0.40 4.28 14.44
CA LEU A 167 0.39 3.88 13.02
C LEU A 167 0.77 2.40 12.87
N PHE A 168 1.78 1.93 13.59
CA PHE A 168 2.10 0.49 13.64
C PHE A 168 0.92 -0.34 14.15
N SER A 169 0.30 0.05 15.26
CA SER A 169 -0.90 -0.62 15.77
C SER A 169 -2.06 -0.56 14.77
N PHE A 170 -2.25 0.57 14.07
CA PHE A 170 -3.33 0.74 13.10
C PHE A 170 -3.18 -0.24 11.92
N VAL A 171 -1.96 -0.44 11.43
CA VAL A 171 -1.68 -1.39 10.34
C VAL A 171 -1.78 -2.84 10.85
N ARG A 172 -1.10 -3.16 11.96
CA ARG A 172 -0.89 -4.54 12.43
C ARG A 172 -2.08 -5.14 13.18
N GLU A 173 -2.81 -4.34 13.96
CA GLU A 173 -3.89 -4.83 14.83
C GLU A 173 -5.26 -4.74 14.16
N GLY A 174 -5.47 -5.52 13.09
CA GLY A 174 -6.67 -5.40 12.26
C GLY A 174 -8.01 -5.53 12.99
N GLU A 175 -8.10 -6.39 14.01
CA GLU A 175 -9.32 -6.53 14.82
C GLU A 175 -9.58 -5.33 15.73
N HIS A 176 -8.53 -4.60 16.13
CA HIS A 176 -8.60 -3.44 17.02
C HIS A 176 -8.46 -2.11 16.28
N ARG A 177 -8.29 -2.12 14.95
CA ARG A 177 -8.06 -0.92 14.13
C ARG A 177 -9.06 0.22 14.40
N PRO A 178 -10.38 -0.01 14.58
CA PRO A 178 -11.31 1.08 14.90
C PRO A 178 -10.97 1.80 16.22
N VAL A 179 -10.53 1.05 17.25
CA VAL A 179 -10.13 1.62 18.54
C VAL A 179 -8.82 2.39 18.41
N VAL A 180 -7.86 1.86 17.65
CA VAL A 180 -6.59 2.53 17.38
C VAL A 180 -6.82 3.82 16.61
N TYR A 181 -7.66 3.77 15.56
CA TYR A 181 -8.04 4.93 14.76
C TYR A 181 -8.67 6.04 15.60
N HIS A 182 -9.61 5.69 16.50
CA HIS A 182 -10.19 6.69 17.40
C HIS A 182 -9.13 7.40 18.25
N ARG A 183 -8.15 6.66 18.78
CA ARG A 183 -7.04 7.27 19.54
C ARG A 183 -6.17 8.14 18.64
N LEU A 184 -5.84 7.65 17.44
CA LEU A 184 -5.05 8.39 16.45
C LEU A 184 -5.70 9.73 16.13
N ARG A 185 -6.99 9.72 15.79
CA ARG A 185 -7.78 10.91 15.51
C ARG A 185 -7.80 11.89 16.68
N ASP A 186 -8.07 11.40 17.89
CA ASP A 186 -8.07 12.25 19.09
C ASP A 186 -6.70 12.92 19.34
N HIS A 187 -5.59 12.29 18.93
CA HIS A 187 -4.26 12.90 19.01
C HIS A 187 -4.04 13.91 17.88
N VAL A 188 -4.41 13.59 16.64
CA VAL A 188 -4.35 14.52 15.50
C VAL A 188 -5.14 15.79 15.77
N GLU A 189 -6.38 15.68 16.26
CA GLU A 189 -7.23 16.84 16.59
C GLU A 189 -6.58 17.74 17.64
N ARG A 190 -5.87 17.17 18.62
CA ARG A 190 -5.15 17.94 19.64
C ARG A 190 -3.91 18.64 19.09
N GLU A 191 -3.16 18.01 18.18
CA GLU A 191 -2.00 18.67 17.56
C GLU A 191 -2.44 19.77 16.59
N ARG A 192 -3.47 19.52 15.75
CA ARG A 192 -4.09 20.54 14.89
C ARG A 192 -4.49 21.79 15.68
N GLN A 193 -5.15 21.61 16.82
CA GLN A 193 -5.55 22.74 17.68
C GLN A 193 -4.35 23.53 18.20
N LYS A 194 -3.25 22.87 18.59
CA LYS A 194 -2.04 23.57 19.04
C LYS A 194 -1.39 24.35 17.91
N ASP A 195 -1.33 23.77 16.71
CA ASP A 195 -0.74 24.43 15.54
C ASP A 195 -1.53 25.68 15.14
N ASP A 196 -2.86 25.60 15.20
CA ASP A 196 -3.75 26.74 14.95
C ASP A 196 -3.60 27.83 16.04
N ASP A 197 -3.52 27.44 17.32
CA ASP A 197 -3.26 28.37 18.43
C ASP A 197 -1.90 29.08 18.24
N VAL A 198 -0.87 28.36 17.81
CA VAL A 198 0.47 28.91 17.54
C VAL A 198 0.43 29.89 16.36
N ARG A 199 -0.24 29.55 15.25
CA ARG A 199 -0.39 30.44 14.08
C ARG A 199 -1.11 31.74 14.45
N GLY A 200 -2.20 31.66 15.21
CA GLY A 200 -2.95 32.84 15.67
C GLY A 200 -2.12 33.83 16.49
N LEU A 201 -1.17 33.34 17.32
CA LEU A 201 -0.27 34.19 18.10
C LEU A 201 0.71 35.02 17.25
N PHE A 202 1.06 34.58 16.04
CA PHE A 202 1.93 35.31 15.12
C PHE A 202 1.17 36.33 14.26
N ASP A 203 -0.08 36.03 13.93
CA ASP A 203 -0.95 36.95 13.18
C ASP A 203 -1.37 38.17 14.04
N GLU A 204 -1.64 37.97 15.34
CA GLU A 204 -1.98 39.06 16.27
C GLU A 204 -0.80 40.00 16.60
N ARG A 205 0.45 39.55 16.41
CA ARG A 205 1.66 40.36 16.67
C ARG A 205 2.15 41.15 15.46
N SER A 206 1.56 40.91 14.29
CA SER A 206 1.96 41.51 13.02
C SER A 206 1.01 42.62 12.54
N GLY A 207 -0.06 42.92 13.30
CA GLY A 207 -1.01 44.02 13.08
C GLY A 207 -0.87 45.15 14.08
#